data_AF-A0AA43CQC3-F1
#
_entry.id   AF-A0AA43CQC3-F1
#
_cell.length_a   1.000
_cell.length_b   1.000
_cell.length_c   1.000
_cell.angle_alpha   90.00
_cell.angle_beta   90.00
_cell.angle_gamma   90.00
#
_symmetry.space_group_name_H-M   'P 1'
#
loop_
_entity.id
_entity.type
_entity.pdbx_description
1 polymer ?
#
loop_
_entity_poly.entity_id
_entity_poly.type
_entity_poly.pdbx_seq_one_letter_code
_entity_poly.pdbx_strand_id
1 'polypeptide(L)'
;MRKKTKIALLVLSHLVLAGLGLYAGLELGFWRIPENFKESLSAKGGWTLLAAYGDYVEYMRSHGDRRTYREALLEFDAALEQGRGGGNPPISETMYHTSRLLNNTRLSLLESKLGNPEAAWQHIDVAAEECTMMTWEDCTPRALIAALERIERHLWALEDGDD
;
A
#
# COMPACT_ATOMS: atom_id res chain seq x y z
N MET A 1 13.99 23.77 46.01
CA MET A 1 12.98 23.00 45.24
C MET A 1 12.42 21.88 46.09
N ARG A 2 11.09 21.79 46.24
CA ARG A 2 10.44 20.71 47.01
C ARG A 2 10.58 19.37 46.27
N LYS A 3 10.78 18.27 47.01
CA LYS A 3 10.95 16.90 46.47
C LYS A 3 9.91 16.53 45.40
N LYS A 4 8.66 16.95 45.59
CA LYS A 4 7.53 16.73 44.66
C LYS A 4 7.75 17.36 43.28
N THR A 5 8.38 18.54 43.22
CA THR A 5 8.64 19.26 41.97
C THR A 5 9.72 18.58 41.13
N LYS A 6 10.72 17.95 41.79
CA LYS A 6 11.76 17.17 41.08
C LYS A 6 11.20 15.89 40.47
N ILE A 7 10.32 15.20 41.18
CA ILE A 7 9.69 13.96 40.69
C ILE A 7 8.76 14.26 39.51
N ALA A 8 7.96 15.33 39.60
CA ALA A 8 7.08 15.74 38.51
C ALA A 8 7.86 16.08 37.23
N LEU A 9 8.97 16.82 37.34
CA LEU A 9 9.85 17.14 36.20
C LEU A 9 10.50 15.90 35.58
N LEU A 10 10.89 14.93 36.42
CA LEU A 10 11.44 13.65 35.97
C LEU A 10 10.40 12.82 35.21
N VAL A 11 9.17 12.72 35.70
CA VAL A 11 8.12 11.98 34.99
C VAL A 11 7.76 12.68 33.68
N LEU A 12 7.66 14.02 33.67
CA LEU A 12 7.36 14.77 32.46
C LEU A 12 8.43 14.59 31.38
N SER A 13 9.71 14.59 31.75
CA SER A 13 10.82 14.39 30.79
C SER A 13 10.78 13.01 30.15
N HIS A 14 10.38 11.97 30.91
CA HIS A 14 10.26 10.61 30.40
C HIS A 14 9.04 10.45 29.48
N LEU A 15 7.93 11.13 29.78
CA LEU A 15 6.75 11.14 28.92
C LEU A 15 7.02 11.86 27.59
N VAL A 16 7.78 12.95 27.61
CA VAL A 16 8.21 13.66 26.38
C VAL A 16 9.15 12.80 25.55
N LEU A 17 10.13 12.14 26.18
CA LEU A 17 11.04 11.22 25.48
C LEU A 17 10.33 9.99 24.90
N ALA A 18 9.37 9.42 25.64
CA ALA A 18 8.55 8.31 25.15
C ALA A 18 7.65 8.74 23.98
N GLY A 19 7.04 9.92 24.06
CA GLY A 19 6.22 10.48 22.99
C GLY A 19 7.02 10.79 21.72
N LEU A 20 8.22 11.38 21.87
CA LEU A 20 9.12 11.65 20.75
C LEU A 20 9.68 10.35 20.15
N GLY A 21 9.97 9.33 20.97
CA GLY A 21 10.41 8.02 20.51
C GLY A 21 9.33 7.27 19.73
N LEU A 22 8.07 7.35 20.17
CA LEU A 22 6.94 6.78 19.44
C LEU A 22 6.64 7.53 18.15
N TYR A 23 6.69 8.87 18.17
CA TYR A 23 6.49 9.70 16.99
C TYR A 23 7.58 9.48 15.95
N ALA A 24 8.85 9.47 16.36
CA ALA A 24 9.97 9.17 15.47
C ALA A 24 9.96 7.71 14.99
N GLY A 25 9.51 6.76 15.83
CA GLY A 25 9.31 5.36 15.42
C GLY A 25 8.22 5.19 14.37
N LEU A 26 7.13 5.97 14.48
CA LEU A 26 6.05 6.02 13.49
C LEU A 26 6.46 6.76 12.22
N GLU A 27 7.20 7.88 12.30
CA GLU A 27 7.65 8.63 11.12
C GLU A 27 8.84 8.00 10.39
N LEU A 28 9.76 7.33 11.10
CA LEU A 28 10.96 6.74 10.49
C LEU A 28 10.83 5.24 10.22
N GLY A 29 9.99 4.52 10.96
CA GLY A 29 9.85 3.07 10.87
C GLY A 29 8.71 2.59 9.95
N PHE A 30 7.67 3.41 9.73
CA PHE A 30 6.47 2.99 9.00
C PHE A 30 6.38 3.52 7.57
N TRP A 31 6.98 4.67 7.25
CA TRP A 31 6.78 5.34 5.94
C TRP A 31 7.77 4.91 4.85
N ARG A 32 8.82 4.17 5.22
CA ARG A 32 9.74 3.54 4.27
C ARG A 32 10.07 2.19 4.85
N ILE A 33 9.62 1.12 4.20
CA ILE A 33 10.14 -0.22 4.47
C ILE A 33 11.67 -0.09 4.34
N PRO A 34 12.44 -0.22 5.43
CA PRO A 34 13.88 0.04 5.38
C PRO A 34 14.54 -0.90 4.36
N GLU A 35 15.53 -0.45 3.61
CA GLU A 35 16.14 -1.25 2.53
C GLU A 35 16.65 -2.61 3.06
N ASN A 36 17.21 -2.61 4.27
CA ASN A 36 17.62 -3.81 5.01
C ASN A 36 16.45 -4.74 5.39
N PHE A 37 15.25 -4.20 5.61
CA PHE A 37 14.04 -5.01 5.81
C PHE A 37 13.55 -5.60 4.49
N LYS A 38 13.59 -4.84 3.39
CA LYS A 38 13.30 -5.36 2.03
C LYS A 38 14.24 -6.49 1.65
N GLU A 39 15.54 -6.33 1.91
CA GLU A 39 16.55 -7.37 1.70
C GLU A 39 16.30 -8.61 2.58
N SER A 40 15.97 -8.40 3.86
CA SER A 40 15.65 -9.50 4.79
C SER A 40 14.39 -10.26 4.38
N LEU A 41 13.35 -9.57 3.90
CA LEU A 41 12.12 -10.18 3.39
C LEU A 41 12.35 -10.88 2.05
N SER A 42 13.11 -10.28 1.15
CA SER A 42 13.52 -10.90 -0.12
C SER A 42 14.30 -12.19 0.10
N ALA A 43 15.19 -12.21 1.09
CA ALA A 43 15.95 -13.39 1.50
C ALA A 43 15.07 -14.50 2.12
N LYS A 44 13.92 -14.13 2.70
CA LYS A 44 12.91 -15.07 3.23
C LYS A 44 11.92 -15.55 2.17
N GLY A 45 12.03 -15.04 0.94
CA GLY A 45 11.24 -15.43 -0.22
C GLY A 45 10.37 -14.30 -0.75
N GLY A 46 10.29 -14.18 -2.07
CA GLY A 46 9.62 -13.07 -2.78
C GLY A 46 8.15 -12.88 -2.41
N TRP A 47 7.46 -13.96 -2.02
CA TRP A 47 6.09 -13.92 -1.50
C TRP A 47 5.94 -13.06 -0.24
N THR A 48 6.88 -13.19 0.71
CA THR A 48 6.81 -12.48 2.00
C THR A 48 6.97 -10.98 1.80
N LEU A 49 7.83 -10.58 0.87
CA LEU A 49 8.00 -9.18 0.50
C LEU A 49 6.72 -8.61 -0.14
N LEU A 50 6.13 -9.34 -1.09
CA LEU A 50 4.91 -8.89 -1.76
C LEU A 50 3.74 -8.77 -0.78
N ALA A 51 3.58 -9.74 0.11
CA ALA A 51 2.57 -9.69 1.18
C ALA A 51 2.76 -8.45 2.07
N ALA A 52 4.00 -8.16 2.47
CA ALA A 52 4.29 -6.98 3.30
C ALA A 52 3.94 -5.65 2.59
N TYR A 53 4.20 -5.53 1.28
CA TYR A 53 3.75 -4.36 0.53
C TYR A 53 2.22 -4.32 0.36
N GLY A 54 1.56 -5.47 0.20
CA GLY A 54 0.10 -5.55 0.19
C GLY A 54 -0.51 -5.05 1.50
N ASP A 55 0.01 -5.51 2.64
CA ASP A 55 -0.41 -5.04 3.98
C ASP A 55 -0.14 -3.54 4.15
N TYR A 56 1.00 -3.06 3.64
CA TYR A 56 1.34 -1.64 3.67
C TYR A 56 0.37 -0.77 2.86
N VAL A 57 -0.04 -1.23 1.67
CA VAL A 57 -1.05 -0.57 0.83
C VAL A 57 -2.38 -0.47 1.58
N GLU A 58 -2.85 -1.55 2.21
CA GLU A 58 -4.10 -1.56 2.97
C GLU A 58 -4.05 -0.67 4.21
N TYR A 59 -2.92 -0.66 4.92
CA TYR A 59 -2.69 0.24 6.04
C TYR A 59 -2.74 1.71 5.59
N MET A 60 -2.06 2.06 4.49
CA MET A 60 -2.06 3.43 3.98
C MET A 60 -3.39 3.84 3.35
N ARG A 61 -4.17 2.89 2.81
CA ARG A 61 -5.54 3.15 2.35
C ARG A 61 -6.44 3.64 3.49
N SER A 62 -6.28 3.06 4.68
CA SER A 62 -7.14 3.31 5.85
C SER A 62 -6.64 4.43 6.76
N HIS A 63 -5.31 4.63 6.86
CA HIS A 63 -4.69 5.55 7.81
C HIS A 63 -3.86 6.66 7.15
N GLY A 64 -3.46 6.49 5.90
CA GLY A 64 -2.60 7.43 5.17
C GLY A 64 -3.38 8.55 4.50
N ASP A 65 -2.69 9.62 4.12
CA ASP A 65 -3.24 10.60 3.20
C ASP A 65 -3.20 10.09 1.74
N ARG A 66 -3.87 10.81 0.83
CA ARG A 66 -3.94 10.41 -0.59
C ARG A 66 -2.58 10.31 -1.27
N ARG A 67 -1.60 11.12 -0.85
CA ARG A 67 -0.25 11.10 -1.45
C ARG A 67 0.54 9.90 -0.96
N THR A 68 0.49 9.59 0.33
CA THR A 68 1.17 8.38 0.82
C THR A 68 0.50 7.12 0.28
N TYR A 69 -0.83 7.07 0.23
CA TYR A 69 -1.51 5.93 -0.35
C TYR A 69 -1.08 5.69 -1.81
N ARG A 70 -0.92 6.76 -2.59
CA ARG A 70 -0.35 6.71 -3.95
C ARG A 70 1.07 6.14 -3.96
N GLU A 71 1.94 6.61 -3.06
CA GLU A 71 3.32 6.12 -2.95
C GLU A 71 3.36 4.63 -2.60
N ALA A 72 2.51 4.17 -1.67
CA ALA A 72 2.40 2.75 -1.32
C ALA A 72 1.96 1.88 -2.51
N LEU A 73 1.00 2.33 -3.31
CA LEU A 73 0.57 1.65 -4.54
C LEU A 73 1.70 1.57 -5.58
N LEU A 74 2.51 2.62 -5.73
CA LEU A 74 3.67 2.62 -6.64
C LEU A 74 4.78 1.67 -6.15
N GLU A 75 5.03 1.65 -4.85
CA GLU A 75 5.99 0.72 -4.26
C GLU A 75 5.55 -0.74 -4.41
N PHE A 76 4.25 -1.02 -4.29
CA PHE A 76 3.69 -2.35 -4.55
C PHE A 76 3.81 -2.76 -6.02
N ASP A 77 3.58 -1.87 -6.99
CA ASP A 77 3.79 -2.16 -8.42
C ASP A 77 5.27 -2.51 -8.70
N ALA A 78 6.20 -1.74 -8.13
CA ALA A 78 7.63 -2.03 -8.24
C ALA A 78 8.01 -3.39 -7.61
N ALA A 79 7.39 -3.75 -6.49
CA ALA A 79 7.60 -5.06 -5.86
C ALA A 79 7.06 -6.21 -6.71
N LEU A 80 5.93 -6.02 -7.41
CA LEU A 80 5.39 -7.00 -8.37
C LEU A 80 6.38 -7.24 -9.52
N GLU A 81 6.94 -6.18 -10.10
CA GLU A 81 7.96 -6.28 -11.16
C GLU A 81 9.22 -7.02 -10.68
N GLN A 82 9.72 -6.67 -9.50
CA GLN A 82 10.89 -7.32 -8.92
C GLN A 82 10.60 -8.82 -8.64
N GLY A 83 9.42 -9.13 -8.13
CA GLY A 83 9.01 -10.49 -7.79
C GLY A 83 8.80 -11.39 -9.01
N ARG A 84 8.38 -10.84 -10.16
CA ARG A 84 8.19 -11.57 -11.42
C ARG A 84 9.49 -12.19 -11.93
N GLY A 85 10.61 -11.48 -11.80
CA GLY A 85 11.91 -11.88 -12.36
C GLY A 85 12.85 -12.64 -11.42
N GLY A 86 12.61 -12.67 -10.10
CA GLY A 86 13.63 -13.10 -9.13
C GLY A 86 13.17 -13.67 -7.79
N GLY A 87 11.89 -13.93 -7.57
CA GLY A 87 11.37 -14.45 -6.29
C GLY A 87 11.40 -15.98 -6.14
N ASN A 88 11.57 -16.47 -4.91
CA ASN A 88 11.28 -17.86 -4.51
C ASN A 88 10.30 -17.90 -3.33
N PRO A 89 9.07 -18.46 -3.46
CA PRO A 89 8.48 -18.94 -4.70
C PRO A 89 8.23 -17.77 -5.68
N PRO A 90 8.25 -18.03 -6.99
CA PRO A 90 7.90 -17.04 -7.99
C PRO A 90 6.40 -16.70 -7.87
N ILE A 91 6.07 -15.43 -8.12
CA ILE A 91 4.68 -14.99 -8.25
C ILE A 91 4.10 -15.65 -9.50
N SER A 92 2.92 -16.26 -9.40
CA SER A 92 2.25 -16.80 -10.60
C SER A 92 1.88 -15.67 -11.56
N GLU A 93 1.95 -15.90 -12.87
CA GLU A 93 1.56 -14.89 -13.88
C GLU A 93 0.14 -14.36 -13.64
N THR A 94 -0.82 -15.24 -13.29
CA THR A 94 -2.18 -14.83 -12.95
C THR A 94 -2.22 -13.84 -11.78
N MET A 95 -1.49 -14.12 -10.71
CA MET A 95 -1.44 -13.21 -9.55
C MET A 95 -0.77 -11.90 -9.92
N TYR A 96 0.32 -11.93 -10.68
CA TYR A 96 1.02 -10.73 -11.14
C TYR A 96 0.07 -9.84 -11.96
N HIS A 97 -0.54 -10.38 -13.01
CA HIS A 97 -1.47 -9.63 -13.88
C HIS A 97 -2.69 -9.12 -13.11
N THR A 98 -3.29 -9.95 -12.24
CA THR A 98 -4.44 -9.53 -11.42
C THR A 98 -4.05 -8.40 -10.45
N SER A 99 -2.91 -8.53 -9.78
CA SER A 99 -2.44 -7.53 -8.81
C SER A 99 -2.12 -6.20 -9.50
N ARG A 100 -1.43 -6.24 -10.66
CA ARG A 100 -1.13 -5.03 -11.44
C ARG A 100 -2.38 -4.38 -12.00
N LEU A 101 -3.36 -5.15 -12.50
CA LEU A 101 -4.65 -4.62 -12.95
C LEU A 101 -5.34 -3.85 -11.83
N LEU A 102 -5.50 -4.46 -10.65
CA LEU A 102 -6.20 -3.83 -9.53
C LEU A 102 -5.43 -2.62 -8.99
N ASN A 103 -4.11 -2.73 -8.86
CA ASN A 103 -3.25 -1.67 -8.37
C ASN A 103 -3.26 -0.44 -9.30
N ASN A 104 -3.13 -0.65 -10.61
CA ASN A 104 -3.14 0.45 -11.58
C ASN A 104 -4.54 1.06 -11.75
N THR A 105 -5.61 0.27 -11.60
CA THR A 105 -6.98 0.83 -11.57
C THR A 105 -7.16 1.77 -10.35
N ARG A 106 -6.62 1.40 -9.18
CA ARG A 106 -6.63 2.26 -7.98
C ARG A 106 -5.80 3.52 -8.16
N LEU A 107 -4.58 3.40 -8.72
CA LEU A 107 -3.72 4.53 -9.04
C LEU A 107 -4.42 5.50 -10.00
N SER A 108 -5.10 5.01 -11.03
CA SER A 108 -5.86 5.86 -11.94
C SER A 108 -6.92 6.70 -11.22
N LEU A 109 -7.76 6.08 -10.39
CA LEU A 109 -8.77 6.78 -9.61
C LEU A 109 -8.16 7.80 -8.63
N LEU A 110 -7.04 7.44 -8.01
CA LEU A 110 -6.36 8.29 -7.04
C LEU A 110 -5.72 9.52 -7.71
N GLU A 111 -5.04 9.34 -8.85
CA GLU A 111 -4.44 10.42 -9.63
C GLU A 111 -5.51 11.38 -10.16
N SER A 112 -6.66 10.86 -10.62
CA SER A 112 -7.80 11.69 -11.00
C SER A 112 -8.29 12.56 -9.84
N LYS A 113 -8.42 11.99 -8.63
CA LYS A 113 -8.80 12.70 -7.39
C LYS A 113 -7.74 13.71 -6.92
N LEU A 114 -6.48 13.51 -7.30
CA LEU A 114 -5.36 14.41 -7.01
C LEU A 114 -5.20 15.52 -8.06
N GLY A 115 -6.00 15.52 -9.13
CA GLY A 115 -5.92 16.51 -10.19
C GLY A 115 -4.85 16.23 -11.25
N ASN A 116 -4.41 14.97 -11.37
CA ASN A 116 -3.39 14.51 -12.31
C ASN A 116 -4.01 13.62 -13.42
N PRO A 117 -4.80 14.18 -14.35
CA PRO A 117 -5.56 13.39 -15.33
C PRO A 117 -4.66 12.62 -16.31
N GLU A 118 -3.47 13.14 -16.63
CA GLU A 118 -2.52 12.47 -17.53
C GLU A 118 -1.99 11.18 -16.89
N ALA A 119 -1.52 11.24 -15.64
CA ALA A 119 -1.10 10.06 -14.89
C ALA A 119 -2.26 9.08 -14.68
N ALA A 120 -3.47 9.59 -14.44
CA ALA A 120 -4.67 8.76 -14.33
C ALA A 120 -4.92 7.93 -15.60
N TRP A 121 -4.76 8.54 -16.79
CA TRP A 121 -4.87 7.84 -18.07
C TRP A 121 -3.77 6.80 -18.26
N GLN A 122 -2.51 7.15 -17.95
CA GLN A 122 -1.40 6.21 -18.06
C GLN A 122 -1.65 4.94 -17.23
N HIS A 123 -2.12 5.08 -15.99
CA HIS A 123 -2.42 3.92 -15.15
C HIS A 123 -3.61 3.10 -15.63
N ILE A 124 -4.68 3.73 -16.15
CA ILE A 124 -5.83 2.94 -16.62
C ILE A 124 -5.52 2.19 -17.91
N ASP A 125 -4.65 2.73 -18.77
CA ASP A 125 -4.16 2.05 -19.96
C ASP A 125 -3.35 0.80 -19.57
N VAL A 126 -2.44 0.91 -18.60
CA VAL A 126 -1.73 -0.26 -18.05
C VAL A 126 -2.73 -1.29 -17.50
N ALA A 127 -3.73 -0.87 -16.73
CA ALA A 127 -4.73 -1.80 -16.21
C ALA A 127 -5.53 -2.52 -17.32
N ALA A 128 -5.84 -1.83 -18.43
CA ALA A 128 -6.53 -2.41 -19.58
C ALA A 128 -5.66 -3.40 -20.36
N GLU A 129 -4.35 -3.14 -20.48
CA GLU A 129 -3.39 -4.09 -21.04
C GLU A 129 -3.32 -5.37 -20.18
N GLU A 130 -3.16 -5.23 -18.86
CA GLU A 130 -3.15 -6.37 -17.93
C GLU A 130 -4.47 -7.17 -17.97
N CYS A 131 -5.61 -6.49 -18.11
CA CYS A 131 -6.92 -7.12 -18.30
C CYS A 131 -6.98 -7.99 -19.56
N THR A 132 -6.44 -7.46 -20.66
CA THR A 132 -6.40 -8.15 -21.95
C THR A 132 -5.53 -9.40 -21.86
N MET A 133 -4.41 -9.33 -21.16
CA MET A 133 -3.52 -10.48 -20.92
C MET A 133 -4.20 -11.60 -20.12
N MET A 134 -5.17 -11.26 -19.27
CA MET A 134 -5.97 -12.23 -18.52
C MET A 134 -7.20 -12.75 -19.29
N THR A 135 -7.42 -12.32 -20.53
CA THR A 135 -8.56 -12.72 -21.38
C THR A 135 -9.94 -12.41 -20.78
N TRP A 136 -10.04 -11.34 -19.99
CA TRP A 136 -11.33 -10.88 -19.47
C TRP A 136 -12.17 -10.22 -20.57
N GLU A 137 -13.49 -10.30 -20.45
CA GLU A 137 -14.42 -9.94 -21.53
C GLU A 137 -14.53 -8.43 -21.79
N ASP A 138 -14.58 -7.61 -20.74
CA ASP A 138 -14.69 -6.15 -20.84
C ASP A 138 -13.52 -5.47 -20.10
N CYS A 139 -12.56 -5.00 -20.89
CA CYS A 139 -11.36 -4.30 -20.41
C CYS A 139 -11.44 -2.78 -20.61
N THR A 140 -12.64 -2.22 -20.79
CA THR A 140 -12.80 -0.77 -20.90
C THR A 140 -12.49 -0.08 -19.56
N PRO A 141 -11.92 1.15 -19.57
CA PRO A 141 -11.67 1.93 -18.35
C PRO A 141 -12.87 2.00 -17.40
N ARG A 142 -14.07 2.18 -17.97
CA ARG A 142 -15.32 2.24 -17.21
C ARG A 142 -15.64 0.92 -16.51
N ALA A 143 -15.47 -0.21 -17.20
CA ALA A 143 -15.73 -1.53 -16.63
C ALA A 143 -14.73 -1.87 -15.52
N LEU A 144 -13.45 -1.58 -15.73
CA LEU A 144 -12.40 -1.79 -14.73
C LEU A 144 -12.66 -0.99 -13.44
N ILE A 145 -12.99 0.30 -13.57
CA ILE A 145 -13.36 1.14 -12.44
C ILE A 145 -14.59 0.59 -11.73
N ALA A 146 -15.65 0.23 -12.47
CA ALA A 146 -16.87 -0.30 -11.87
C ALA A 146 -16.64 -1.65 -11.15
N ALA A 147 -15.75 -2.49 -11.68
CA ALA A 147 -15.35 -3.75 -11.06
C ALA A 147 -14.57 -3.49 -9.76
N LEU A 148 -13.58 -2.59 -9.79
CA LEU A 148 -12.81 -2.21 -8.60
C LEU A 148 -13.73 -1.65 -7.51
N GLU A 149 -14.60 -0.69 -7.84
CA GLU A 149 -15.54 -0.11 -6.87
C GLU A 149 -16.47 -1.17 -6.26
N ARG A 150 -16.86 -2.20 -7.03
CA ARG A 150 -17.65 -3.32 -6.51
C ARG A 150 -16.86 -4.15 -5.52
N ILE A 151 -15.60 -4.47 -5.84
CA ILE A 151 -14.69 -5.21 -4.95
C ILE A 151 -14.50 -4.42 -3.66
N GLU A 152 -14.16 -3.13 -3.77
CA GLU A 152 -13.91 -2.29 -2.61
C GLU A 152 -15.15 -2.21 -1.72
N ARG A 153 -16.35 -1.97 -2.25
CA ARG A 153 -17.59 -1.95 -1.45
C ARG A 153 -17.83 -3.23 -0.65
N HIS A 154 -17.52 -4.41 -1.20
CA HIS A 154 -17.69 -5.67 -0.48
C HIS A 154 -16.67 -5.84 0.65
N LEU A 155 -15.45 -5.31 0.48
CA LEU A 155 -14.44 -5.34 1.53
C LEU A 155 -14.87 -4.53 2.76
N TRP A 156 -15.51 -3.38 2.57
CA TRP A 156 -16.02 -2.54 3.67
C TRP A 156 -17.22 -3.18 4.39
N ALA A 157 -18.15 -3.80 3.65
CA ALA A 157 -19.33 -4.44 4.25
C ALA A 157 -18.94 -5.58 5.23
N LEU A 158 -17.84 -6.30 4.93
CA LEU A 158 -17.31 -7.35 5.81
C LEU A 158 -16.60 -6.81 7.05
N GLU A 159 -16.10 -5.57 7.01
CA GLU A 159 -15.47 -4.90 8.15
C GLU A 159 -16.52 -4.30 9.11
N ASP A 160 -17.66 -3.86 8.58
CA ASP A 160 -18.73 -3.21 9.35
C ASP A 160 -19.73 -4.21 9.99
N GLY A 161 -19.69 -5.49 9.61
CA GLY A 161 -20.51 -6.55 10.25
C GLY A 161 -22.01 -6.48 9.96
N ASP A 162 -22.41 -5.76 8.91
CA ASP A 162 -23.80 -5.70 8.44
C ASP A 162 -24.04 -6.83 7.41
N ASP A 163 -24.42 -8.01 7.91
CA ASP A 163 -25.11 -9.08 7.16
C ASP A 163 -26.62 -8.81 7.04
#